data_AF-A0A1G6JL56-F1
#
_entry.id   AF-A0A1G6JL56-F1
#
_cell.length_a   1.000
_cell.length_b   1.000
_cell.length_c   1.000
_cell.angle_alpha   90.00
_cell.angle_beta   90.00
_cell.angle_gamma   90.00
#
_symmetry.space_group_name_H-M   'P 1'
#
loop_
_entity.id
_entity.type
_entity.pdbx_description
1 polymer ?
#
loop_
_entity_poly.entity_id
_entity_poly.type
_entity_poly.pdbx_seq_one_letter_code
_entity_poly.pdbx_strand_id
1 'polypeptide(L)'
;MTRWRELSRDHHHQMPVNRQVKLLVAGLVCALLPYALFLGITQTVVVNGQVTVDNRLDIGGVVAGVAAIAIGWAMAMKWETEADRATHWRIAAAVVAALGALQVLISADLL
;
A
#
# COMPACT_ATOMS: atom_id res chain seq x y z
N MET A 1 -19.58 -7.66 44.87
CA MET A 1 -18.82 -6.59 44.17
C MET A 1 -17.78 -7.12 43.16
N THR A 2 -17.92 -8.37 42.68
CA THR A 2 -16.92 -9.03 41.80
C THR A 2 -17.36 -9.16 40.34
N ARG A 3 -18.68 -9.25 40.08
CA ARG A 3 -19.25 -9.47 38.74
C ARG A 3 -19.03 -8.33 37.74
N TRP A 4 -18.91 -7.09 38.23
CA TRP A 4 -18.67 -5.90 37.39
C TRP A 4 -17.22 -5.80 36.90
N ARG A 5 -16.25 -6.43 37.61
CA ARG A 5 -14.83 -6.45 37.19
C ARG A 5 -14.50 -7.52 36.16
N GLU A 6 -15.41 -8.45 35.93
CA GLU A 6 -15.32 -9.47 34.88
C GLU A 6 -15.89 -8.94 33.57
N LEU A 7 -17.08 -8.31 33.60
CA LEU A 7 -17.69 -7.71 32.42
C LEU A 7 -16.84 -6.61 31.76
N SER A 8 -16.09 -5.86 32.59
CA SER A 8 -15.16 -4.82 32.12
C SER A 8 -13.88 -5.38 31.50
N ARG A 9 -13.54 -6.66 31.74
CA ARG A 9 -12.30 -7.28 31.26
C ARG A 9 -12.46 -7.87 29.86
N ASP A 10 -13.67 -8.25 29.50
CA ASP A 10 -14.01 -8.82 28.18
C ASP A 10 -14.18 -7.76 27.07
N HIS A 11 -14.27 -6.47 27.42
CA HIS A 11 -14.36 -5.38 26.44
C HIS A 11 -13.02 -5.01 25.80
N HIS A 12 -11.93 -5.69 26.17
CA HIS A 12 -10.71 -5.74 25.37
C HIS A 12 -10.76 -6.84 24.29
N HIS A 13 -11.97 -7.26 23.87
CA HIS A 13 -12.16 -7.96 22.62
C HIS A 13 -11.57 -7.11 21.49
N GLN A 14 -10.36 -7.50 21.08
CA GLN A 14 -9.75 -7.13 19.82
C GLN A 14 -10.82 -7.31 18.76
N MET A 15 -11.43 -6.21 18.30
CA MET A 15 -12.34 -6.26 17.17
C MET A 15 -11.53 -6.91 16.04
N PRO A 16 -11.96 -8.07 15.49
CA PRO A 16 -11.21 -8.72 14.44
C PRO A 16 -11.07 -7.70 13.31
N VAL A 17 -9.85 -7.19 13.11
CA VAL A 17 -9.60 -6.13 12.12
C VAL A 17 -10.10 -6.67 10.78
N ASN A 18 -11.11 -5.98 10.22
CA ASN A 18 -11.74 -6.35 8.97
C ASN A 18 -10.66 -6.56 7.91
N ARG A 19 -10.72 -7.69 7.19
CA ARG A 19 -9.78 -8.03 6.12
C ARG A 19 -9.60 -6.89 5.12
N GLN A 20 -10.68 -6.17 4.77
CA GLN A 20 -10.61 -5.03 3.87
C GLN A 20 -9.76 -3.88 4.42
N VAL A 21 -9.80 -3.63 5.72
CA VAL A 21 -8.93 -2.65 6.39
C VAL A 21 -7.48 -3.10 6.32
N LYS A 22 -7.19 -4.38 6.57
CA LYS A 22 -5.83 -4.92 6.46
C LYS A 22 -5.27 -4.77 5.05
N LEU A 23 -6.09 -5.11 4.04
CA LEU A 23 -5.71 -4.98 2.63
C LEU A 23 -5.53 -3.52 2.24
N LEU A 24 -6.41 -2.62 2.68
CA LEU A 24 -6.27 -1.20 2.41
C LEU A 24 -4.94 -0.67 2.97
N VAL A 25 -4.64 -0.96 4.24
CA VAL A 25 -3.40 -0.53 4.88
C VAL A 25 -2.18 -1.12 4.15
N ALA A 26 -2.19 -2.42 3.88
CA ALA A 26 -1.10 -3.07 3.16
C ALA A 26 -0.89 -2.47 1.75
N GLY A 27 -1.98 -2.23 1.02
CA GLY A 27 -1.96 -1.62 -0.31
C GLY A 27 -1.42 -0.20 -0.30
N LEU A 28 -1.83 0.62 0.65
CA LEU A 28 -1.32 1.99 0.83
C LEU A 28 0.16 1.99 1.21
N VAL A 29 0.59 1.09 2.10
CA VAL A 29 2.01 0.95 2.45
C VAL A 29 2.83 0.56 1.22
N CYS A 30 2.39 -0.44 0.45
CA CYS A 30 3.07 -0.83 -0.78
C CYS A 30 3.12 0.30 -1.83
N ALA A 31 2.05 1.09 -1.94
CA ALA A 31 1.98 2.17 -2.91
C ALA A 31 2.76 3.44 -2.51
N LEU A 32 2.95 3.70 -1.22
CA LEU A 32 3.48 4.98 -0.73
C LEU A 32 4.86 4.88 -0.08
N LEU A 33 5.19 3.76 0.56
CA LEU A 33 6.47 3.60 1.26
C LEU A 33 7.70 3.75 0.35
N PRO A 34 7.71 3.29 -0.91
CA PRO A 34 8.89 3.40 -1.76
C PRO A 34 9.28 4.84 -2.09
N TYR A 35 8.33 5.79 -2.10
CA TYR A 35 8.67 7.21 -2.25
C TYR A 35 9.57 7.74 -1.12
N ALA A 36 9.50 7.15 0.07
CA ALA A 36 10.35 7.51 1.20
C ALA A 36 11.63 6.66 1.27
N LEU A 37 11.55 5.39 0.86
CA LEU A 37 12.62 4.41 0.94
C LEU A 37 13.00 3.94 -0.47
N PHE A 38 13.76 4.77 -1.18
CA PHE A 38 14.29 4.40 -2.50
C PHE A 38 15.21 3.18 -2.37
N LEU A 39 14.89 2.11 -3.09
CA LEU A 39 15.68 0.89 -3.15
C LEU A 39 15.94 0.54 -4.61
N GLY A 40 16.92 1.23 -5.19
CA GLY A 40 17.13 1.22 -6.63
C GLY A 40 18.58 1.40 -7.07
N ILE A 41 18.73 1.52 -8.39
CA ILE A 41 20.01 1.75 -9.05
C ILE A 41 20.21 3.26 -9.18
N THR A 42 21.28 3.76 -8.58
CA THR A 42 21.74 5.14 -8.72
C THR A 42 22.94 5.18 -9.67
N GLN A 43 22.94 6.09 -10.64
CA GLN A 43 24.12 6.42 -11.45
C GLN A 43 24.60 7.83 -11.15
N THR A 44 25.90 8.01 -10.99
CA THR A 44 26.48 9.35 -10.93
C THR A 44 26.74 9.85 -12.34
N VAL A 45 26.10 10.96 -12.72
CA VAL A 45 26.27 11.61 -14.02
C VAL A 45 26.83 13.02 -13.81
N VAL A 46 27.63 13.49 -14.76
CA VAL A 46 28.14 14.86 -14.73
C VAL A 46 27.28 15.72 -15.63
N VAL A 47 26.50 16.64 -15.06
CA VAL A 47 25.67 17.59 -15.80
C VAL A 47 26.21 19.00 -15.54
N ASN A 48 26.62 19.70 -16.60
CA ASN A 48 27.22 21.05 -16.51
C ASN A 48 28.44 21.13 -15.55
N GLY A 49 29.24 20.07 -15.47
CA GLY A 49 30.42 20.02 -14.60
C GLY A 49 30.13 19.71 -13.13
N GLN A 50 28.87 19.52 -12.74
CA GLN A 50 28.50 19.04 -11.41
C GLN A 50 28.20 17.54 -11.44
N VAL A 51 28.73 16.81 -10.45
CA VAL A 51 28.40 15.40 -10.23
C VAL A 51 27.03 15.34 -9.56
N THR A 52 26.03 14.86 -10.30
CA THR A 52 24.68 14.63 -9.82
C THR A 52 24.40 13.14 -9.72
N VAL A 53 23.66 12.73 -8.69
CA VAL A 53 23.17 11.36 -8.55
C VAL A 53 21.82 11.28 -9.28
N ASP A 54 21.79 10.47 -10.33
CA ASP A 54 20.62 10.18 -11.16
C ASP A 54 20.04 8.81 -10.74
N ASN A 55 18.78 8.83 -10.29
CA ASN A 55 18.09 7.64 -9.80
C ASN A 55 17.27 7.03 -10.96
N ARG A 56 17.89 6.12 -11.72
CA ARG A 56 17.30 5.59 -12.95
C ARG A 56 16.26 4.50 -12.78
N LEU A 57 16.31 3.73 -11.70
CA LEU A 57 15.37 2.61 -11.51
C LEU A 57 15.18 2.31 -10.04
N ASP A 58 13.97 2.50 -9.52
CA ASP A 58 13.59 2.07 -8.17
C ASP A 58 12.98 0.67 -8.23
N ILE A 59 13.81 -0.36 -8.13
CA ILE A 59 13.35 -1.76 -8.19
C ILE A 59 12.36 -2.04 -7.05
N GLY A 60 12.63 -1.52 -5.86
CA GLY A 60 11.72 -1.62 -4.72
C GLY A 60 10.37 -0.97 -5.00
N GLY A 61 10.40 0.23 -5.59
CA GLY A 61 9.21 0.94 -6.05
C GLY A 61 8.40 0.17 -7.09
N VAL A 62 9.03 -0.42 -8.10
CA VAL A 62 8.33 -1.25 -9.11
C VAL A 62 7.65 -2.45 -8.47
N VAL A 63 8.37 -3.22 -7.65
CA VAL A 63 7.82 -4.43 -7.01
C VAL A 63 6.68 -4.08 -6.07
N ALA A 64 6.84 -3.03 -5.25
CA ALA A 64 5.82 -2.59 -4.31
C ALA A 64 4.60 -1.99 -5.04
N GLY A 65 4.79 -1.27 -6.14
CA GLY A 65 3.70 -0.77 -6.99
C GLY A 65 2.88 -1.91 -7.60
N VAL A 66 3.52 -2.96 -8.12
CA VAL A 66 2.83 -4.16 -8.62
C VAL A 66 2.06 -4.87 -7.49
N ALA A 67 2.65 -4.98 -6.30
CA ALA A 67 1.97 -5.54 -5.14
C ALA A 67 0.72 -4.72 -4.74
N ALA A 68 0.80 -3.39 -4.76
CA ALA A 68 -0.34 -2.52 -4.49
C ALA A 68 -1.48 -2.73 -5.52
N ILE A 69 -1.16 -2.87 -6.81
CA ILE A 69 -2.15 -3.20 -7.85
C ILE A 69 -2.81 -4.55 -7.56
N ALA A 70 -2.02 -5.58 -7.21
CA ALA A 70 -2.55 -6.89 -6.87
C ALA A 70 -3.45 -6.87 -5.63
N ILE A 71 -3.11 -6.06 -4.63
CA ILE A 71 -3.93 -5.85 -3.42
C ILE A 71 -5.23 -5.13 -3.77
N GLY A 72 -5.18 -4.06 -4.58
CA GLY A 72 -6.38 -3.38 -5.07
C GLY A 72 -7.31 -4.34 -5.83
N TRP A 73 -6.75 -5.17 -6.71
CA TRP A 73 -7.52 -6.23 -7.38
C TRP A 73 -8.15 -7.22 -6.39
N ALA A 74 -7.37 -7.68 -5.39
CA ALA A 74 -7.87 -8.59 -4.37
C ALA A 74 -8.99 -7.97 -3.52
N MET A 75 -8.91 -6.68 -3.18
CA MET A 75 -9.99 -5.96 -2.49
C MET A 75 -11.25 -5.86 -3.36
N ALA A 76 -11.09 -5.61 -4.66
CA ALA A 76 -12.19 -5.43 -5.60
C ALA A 76 -12.88 -6.74 -5.98
N MET A 77 -12.17 -7.88 -6.01
CA MET A 77 -12.69 -9.14 -6.55
C MET A 77 -12.83 -10.27 -5.52
N LYS A 78 -12.11 -10.23 -4.39
CA LYS A 78 -12.16 -11.28 -3.36
C LYS A 78 -12.84 -10.74 -2.11
N TRP A 79 -14.07 -11.19 -1.88
CA TRP A 79 -14.92 -10.77 -0.77
C TRP A 79 -15.20 -11.97 0.13
N GLU A 80 -15.14 -11.76 1.44
CA GLU A 80 -15.48 -12.78 2.44
C GLU A 80 -16.87 -12.54 3.03
N THR A 81 -17.33 -11.28 3.03
CA THR A 81 -18.64 -10.88 3.56
C THR A 81 -19.40 -10.01 2.57
N GLU A 82 -20.73 -9.88 2.71
CA GLU A 82 -21.51 -8.92 1.91
C GLU A 82 -21.10 -7.46 2.17
N ALA A 83 -20.64 -7.16 3.39
CA ALA A 83 -20.13 -5.83 3.73
C ALA A 83 -18.91 -5.43 2.89
N ASP A 84 -18.12 -6.40 2.42
CA ASP A 84 -16.96 -6.16 1.55
C ASP A 84 -17.36 -5.72 0.13
N ARG A 85 -18.62 -5.95 -0.28
CA ARG A 85 -19.13 -5.52 -1.60
C ARG A 85 -19.50 -4.03 -1.64
N ALA A 86 -19.46 -3.35 -0.51
CA ALA A 86 -19.85 -1.95 -0.43
C ALA A 86 -19.02 -1.08 -1.38
N THR A 87 -19.68 -0.11 -2.02
CA THR A 87 -19.07 0.75 -3.05
C THR A 87 -17.81 1.45 -2.58
N HIS A 88 -17.73 1.85 -1.30
CA HIS A 88 -16.54 2.50 -0.75
C HIS A 88 -15.29 1.61 -0.81
N TRP A 89 -15.40 0.29 -0.65
CA TRP A 89 -14.28 -0.63 -0.79
C TRP A 89 -13.81 -0.76 -2.23
N ARG A 90 -14.72 -0.68 -3.20
CA ARG A 90 -14.37 -0.67 -4.63
C ARG A 90 -13.66 0.61 -5.02
N ILE A 91 -14.09 1.75 -4.48
CA ILE A 91 -13.40 3.04 -4.66
C ILE A 91 -12.01 2.98 -4.04
N ALA A 92 -11.90 2.50 -2.79
CA ALA A 92 -10.61 2.35 -2.11
C ALA A 92 -9.66 1.43 -2.88
N ALA A 93 -10.16 0.30 -3.38
CA ALA A 93 -9.40 -0.62 -4.22
C ALA A 93 -8.88 0.04 -5.51
N ALA A 94 -9.73 0.83 -6.18
CA ALA A 94 -9.34 1.56 -7.39
C ALA A 94 -8.25 2.60 -7.09
N VAL A 95 -8.35 3.33 -5.98
CA VAL A 95 -7.35 4.30 -5.54
C VAL A 95 -6.01 3.61 -5.25
N VAL A 96 -6.01 2.51 -4.51
CA VAL A 96 -4.79 1.73 -4.22
C VAL A 96 -4.14 1.24 -5.51
N ALA A 97 -4.92 0.70 -6.44
CA ALA A 97 -4.40 0.23 -7.72
C ALA A 97 -3.83 1.37 -8.59
N ALA A 98 -4.50 2.53 -8.60
CA ALA A 98 -4.02 3.71 -9.34
C ALA A 98 -2.71 4.26 -8.76
N LEU A 99 -2.59 4.33 -7.43
CA LEU A 99 -1.35 4.73 -6.77
C LEU A 99 -0.22 3.72 -7.04
N GLY A 100 -0.52 2.42 -7.01
CA GLY A 100 0.44 1.38 -7.39
C GLY A 100 0.90 1.50 -8.84
N ALA A 101 0.01 1.79 -9.78
CA ALA A 101 0.36 2.01 -11.18
C ALA A 101 1.24 3.25 -11.36
N LEU A 102 0.91 4.35 -10.68
CA LEU A 102 1.73 5.56 -10.69
C LEU A 102 3.13 5.30 -10.13
N GLN A 103 3.23 4.55 -9.02
CA GLN A 103 4.51 4.14 -8.46
C GLN A 103 5.33 3.36 -9.48
N VAL A 104 4.74 2.39 -10.19
CA VAL A 104 5.46 1.62 -11.23
C VAL A 104 5.98 2.54 -12.33
N LEU A 105 5.16 3.47 -12.83
CA LEU A 105 5.56 4.38 -13.90
C LEU A 105 6.74 5.26 -13.49
N ILE A 106 6.69 5.85 -12.30
CA ILE A 106 7.77 6.69 -11.77
C ILE A 106 9.02 5.84 -11.50
N SER A 107 8.85 4.68 -10.87
CA SER A 107 9.96 3.82 -10.44
C SER A 107 10.69 3.17 -11.61
N ALA A 108 9.98 2.92 -12.71
CA ALA A 108 10.51 2.32 -13.93
C ALA A 108 11.06 3.37 -14.92
N ASP A 109 11.13 4.65 -14.53
CA ASP A 109 11.59 5.75 -15.39
C ASP A 109 10.80 5.82 -16.72
N LEU A 110 9.48 5.61 -16.62
CA LEU A 110 8.54 5.65 -17.74
C LEU A 110 7.79 6.99 -17.84
N LEU A 111 8.00 7.88 -16.87
CA LEU A 111 7.42 9.22 -16.73
C LEU A 111 8.53 10.22 -16.44
#